data_AF-A0A4R6IFB6-F1
#
_entry.id   AF-A0A4R6IFB6-F1
#
_cell.length_a   1.000
_cell.length_b   1.000
_cell.length_c   1.000
_cell.angle_alpha   90.00
_cell.angle_beta   90.00
_cell.angle_gamma   90.00
#
_symmetry.space_group_name_H-M   'P 1'
#
loop_
_entity.id
_entity.type
_entity.pdbx_description
1 polymer ?
#
loop_
_entity_poly.entity_id
_entity_poly.type
_entity_poly.pdbx_seq_one_letter_code
_entity_poly.pdbx_strand_id
1 'polypeptide(L)'
;MGYAKERGKIEQLSIKIAAIDVYNEKNFDILVDTQEKYSHTVRILKNKEPETFGSLYENELQAIKASKKAVRESEDEVTRQNTFTIYKTVLLDALAKTVEATLNSL
;
A
#
# COMPACT_ATOMS: atom_id res chain seq x y z
N MET A 1 -12.65 5.40 19.54
CA MET A 1 -13.43 5.03 18.31
C MET A 1 -13.00 5.79 17.04
N GLY A 2 -11.84 6.47 16.98
CA GLY A 2 -11.54 7.45 15.92
C GLY A 2 -11.38 6.94 14.49
N TYR A 3 -10.89 5.71 14.29
CA TYR A 3 -10.38 5.25 12.98
C TYR A 3 -10.96 3.94 12.45
N ALA A 4 -12.00 3.39 13.09
CA ALA A 4 -12.52 2.06 12.75
C ALA A 4 -12.97 1.94 11.28
N LYS A 5 -13.52 3.02 10.71
CA LYS A 5 -13.96 3.07 9.31
C LYS A 5 -12.78 3.01 8.34
N GLU A 6 -11.75 3.82 8.57
CA GLU A 6 -10.54 3.84 7.74
C GLU A 6 -9.75 2.53 7.88
N ARG A 7 -9.61 2.01 9.11
CA ARG A 7 -8.98 0.70 9.36
C ARG A 7 -9.64 -0.41 8.56
N GLY A 8 -10.97 -0.52 8.62
CA GLY A 8 -11.70 -1.56 7.87
C GLY A 8 -11.49 -1.48 6.36
N LYS A 9 -11.31 -0.27 5.80
CA LYS A 9 -10.94 -0.12 4.38
C LYS A 9 -9.54 -0.63 4.10
N ILE A 10 -8.56 -0.32 4.96
CA ILE A 10 -7.18 -0.78 4.82
C ILE A 10 -7.11 -2.31 4.90
N GLU A 11 -7.79 -2.93 5.86
CA GLU A 11 -7.86 -4.39 6.00
C GLU A 11 -8.43 -5.06 4.74
N GLN A 12 -9.51 -4.50 4.16
CA GLN A 12 -10.07 -4.99 2.91
C GLN A 12 -9.10 -4.89 1.73
N LEU A 13 -8.31 -3.81 1.66
CA LEU A 13 -7.27 -3.66 0.64
C LEU A 13 -6.18 -4.73 0.80
N SER A 14 -5.74 -5.02 2.03
CA SER A 14 -4.77 -6.09 2.29
C SER A 14 -5.27 -7.46 1.84
N ILE A 15 -6.51 -7.81 2.20
CA ILE A 15 -7.14 -9.08 1.80
C ILE A 15 -7.20 -9.20 0.27
N LYS A 16 -7.55 -8.11 -0.43
CA LYS A 16 -7.70 -8.10 -1.90
C LYS A 16 -6.40 -8.47 -2.61
N ILE A 17 -5.24 -8.05 -2.10
CA ILE A 17 -3.95 -8.23 -2.79
C ILE A 17 -3.10 -9.37 -2.21
N ALA A 18 -3.50 -9.97 -1.08
CA ALA A 18 -2.72 -10.99 -0.37
C ALA A 18 -2.36 -12.21 -1.23
N ALA A 19 -3.29 -12.69 -2.07
CA ALA A 19 -3.11 -13.88 -2.91
C ALA A 19 -2.54 -13.60 -4.32
N ILE A 20 -2.16 -12.35 -4.62
CA ILE A 20 -1.64 -11.99 -5.94
C ILE A 20 -0.13 -12.25 -5.96
N ASP A 21 0.33 -13.32 -6.62
CA ASP A 21 1.77 -13.67 -6.58
C ASP A 21 2.47 -13.59 -7.94
N VAL A 22 1.71 -13.52 -9.03
CA VAL A 22 2.25 -13.54 -10.40
C VAL A 22 1.98 -12.21 -11.09
N TYR A 23 3.00 -11.66 -11.72
CA TYR A 23 2.86 -10.51 -12.58
C TYR A 23 2.03 -10.86 -13.82
N ASN A 24 0.99 -10.07 -14.03
CA ASN A 24 0.31 -9.85 -15.31
C ASN A 24 -0.37 -8.48 -15.23
N GLU A 25 -0.78 -7.94 -16.38
CA GLU A 25 -1.37 -6.58 -16.43
C GLU A 25 -2.57 -6.43 -15.47
N LYS A 26 -3.46 -7.43 -15.43
CA LYS A 26 -4.63 -7.40 -14.53
C LYS A 26 -4.23 -7.32 -13.05
N ASN A 27 -3.25 -8.11 -12.64
CA ASN A 27 -2.75 -8.13 -11.28
C ASN A 27 -2.00 -6.85 -10.94
N PHE A 28 -1.24 -6.29 -11.90
CA PHE A 28 -0.59 -5.00 -11.76
C PHE A 28 -1.60 -3.86 -11.59
N ASP A 29 -2.65 -3.82 -12.41
CA ASP A 29 -3.74 -2.87 -12.28
C ASP A 29 -4.44 -2.96 -10.93
N ILE A 30 -4.63 -4.18 -10.39
CA ILE A 30 -5.19 -4.37 -9.05
C ILE A 30 -4.28 -3.76 -7.97
N LEU A 31 -2.96 -3.93 -8.06
CA LEU A 31 -2.04 -3.30 -7.11
C LEU A 31 -2.08 -1.76 -7.25
N VAL A 32 -2.11 -1.23 -8.47
CA VAL A 32 -2.20 0.23 -8.71
C VAL A 32 -3.49 0.82 -8.13
N ASP A 33 -4.65 0.21 -8.38
CA ASP A 33 -5.93 0.62 -7.76
C ASP A 33 -5.86 0.56 -6.23
N THR A 34 -5.21 -0.46 -5.69
CA THR A 34 -5.04 -0.62 -4.23
C THR A 34 -4.13 0.46 -3.65
N GLN A 35 -3.02 0.80 -4.31
CA GLN A 35 -2.15 1.92 -3.94
C GLN A 35 -2.93 3.24 -3.92
N GLU A 36 -3.75 3.52 -4.93
CA GLU A 36 -4.50 4.79 -5.00
C GLU A 36 -5.50 4.91 -3.85
N LYS A 37 -6.21 3.83 -3.54
CA LYS A 37 -7.14 3.76 -2.40
C LYS A 37 -6.42 3.88 -1.06
N TYR A 38 -5.25 3.26 -0.93
CA TYR A 38 -4.38 3.41 0.23
C TYR A 38 -3.95 4.87 0.39
N SER A 39 -3.41 5.49 -0.67
CA SER A 39 -2.95 6.89 -0.66
C SER A 39 -4.04 7.86 -0.24
N HIS A 40 -5.27 7.66 -0.73
CA HIS A 40 -6.41 8.47 -0.31
C HIS A 40 -6.73 8.28 1.18
N THR A 41 -6.70 7.04 1.66
CA THR A 41 -7.07 6.70 3.04
C THR A 41 -6.03 7.21 4.04
N VAL A 42 -4.74 7.00 3.79
CA VAL A 42 -3.66 7.49 4.66
C VAL A 42 -3.58 9.02 4.68
N ARG A 43 -3.95 9.71 3.58
CA ARG A 43 -4.11 11.17 3.58
C ARG A 43 -5.21 11.64 4.53
N ILE A 44 -6.36 10.96 4.56
CA ILE A 44 -7.44 11.28 5.50
C ILE A 44 -6.93 11.12 6.94
N LEU A 45 -6.26 10.00 7.23
CA LEU A 45 -5.71 9.73 8.56
C LEU A 45 -4.68 10.78 8.96
N LYS A 46 -3.74 11.12 8.07
CA LYS A 46 -2.74 12.18 8.27
C LYS A 46 -3.37 13.55 8.50
N ASN A 47 -4.50 13.86 7.89
CA ASN A 47 -5.19 15.12 8.14
C ASN A 47 -5.93 15.15 9.49
N LYS A 48 -6.28 13.97 10.03
CA LYS A 48 -6.92 13.84 11.35
C LYS A 48 -5.88 13.83 12.48
N GLU A 49 -4.79 13.10 12.30
CA GLU A 49 -3.72 12.93 13.30
C GLU A 49 -2.34 12.92 12.61
N PRO A 50 -1.80 14.10 12.29
CA PRO A 50 -0.55 14.23 11.54
C PRO A 50 0.65 13.60 12.26
N GLU A 51 0.67 13.62 13.60
CA GLU A 51 1.79 13.10 14.39
C GLU A 51 1.93 11.58 14.26
N THR A 52 0.82 10.85 14.19
CA THR A 52 0.83 9.40 13.99
C THR A 52 1.03 9.02 12.52
N PHE A 53 0.29 9.65 11.60
CA PHE A 53 0.19 9.19 10.21
C PHE A 53 1.04 9.98 9.22
N GLY A 54 1.76 11.01 9.66
CA GLY A 54 2.62 11.84 8.80
C GLY A 54 3.72 11.02 8.12
N SER A 55 4.45 10.22 8.89
CA SER A 55 5.51 9.35 8.36
C SER A 55 4.98 8.28 7.41
N LEU A 56 3.81 7.70 7.70
CA LEU A 56 3.14 6.73 6.83
C LEU A 56 2.71 7.36 5.50
N TYR A 57 2.27 8.61 5.51
CA TYR A 57 1.92 9.34 4.30
C TYR A 57 3.16 9.70 3.47
N GLU A 58 4.27 10.11 4.09
CA GLU A 58 5.46 10.58 3.37
C GLU A 58 6.35 9.41 2.92
N ASN A 59 6.77 8.57 3.85
CA ASN A 59 7.79 7.54 3.61
C ASN A 59 7.21 6.34 2.86
N GLU A 60 6.09 5.79 3.33
CA GLU A 60 5.54 4.57 2.73
C GLU A 60 4.98 4.84 1.33
N LEU A 61 4.35 6.01 1.08
CA LEU A 61 3.93 6.36 -0.28
C LEU A 61 5.12 6.56 -1.22
N GLN A 62 6.25 7.06 -0.74
CA GLN A 62 7.45 7.18 -1.58
C GLN A 62 8.03 5.79 -1.92
N ALA A 63 8.14 4.89 -0.94
CA ALA A 63 8.59 3.51 -1.16
C ALA A 63 7.66 2.76 -2.14
N ILE A 64 6.35 2.93 -2.00
CA ILE A 64 5.35 2.38 -2.91
C ILE A 64 5.53 2.93 -4.33
N LYS A 65 5.71 4.25 -4.49
CA LYS A 65 5.92 4.85 -5.83
C LYS A 65 7.21 4.36 -6.48
N ALA A 66 8.29 4.23 -5.71
CA ALA A 66 9.57 3.73 -6.20
C ALA A 66 9.46 2.27 -6.68
N SER A 67 8.81 1.41 -5.90
CA SER A 67 8.61 0.01 -6.29
C SER A 67 7.68 -0.15 -7.51
N LYS A 68 6.58 0.61 -7.61
CA LYS A 68 5.75 0.67 -8.82
C LYS A 68 6.56 1.10 -10.05
N LYS A 69 7.43 2.09 -9.90
CA LYS A 69 8.30 2.57 -10.98
C LYS A 69 9.25 1.45 -11.44
N ALA A 70 9.86 0.73 -10.51
CA ALA A 70 10.73 -0.40 -10.82
C ALA A 70 10.04 -1.50 -11.66
N VAL A 71 8.75 -1.78 -11.41
CA VAL A 71 7.97 -2.72 -12.25
C VAL A 71 7.90 -2.25 -13.69
N ARG A 72 7.62 -0.95 -13.90
CA ARG A 72 7.47 -0.36 -15.25
C ARG A 72 8.79 -0.28 -16.01
N GLU A 73 9.89 -0.09 -15.29
CA GLU A 73 11.23 0.03 -15.86
C GLU A 73 11.93 -1.33 -16.04
N SER A 74 11.27 -2.43 -15.66
CA SER A 74 11.83 -3.78 -15.80
C SER A 74 11.86 -4.22 -17.26
N GLU A 75 13.06 -4.49 -17.76
CA GLU A 75 13.34 -4.83 -19.18
C GLU A 75 13.05 -6.30 -19.51
N ASP A 76 13.11 -7.20 -18.53
CA ASP A 76 12.86 -8.63 -18.69
C ASP A 76 11.79 -9.18 -17.74
N GLU A 77 11.25 -10.35 -18.06
CA GLU A 77 10.15 -10.98 -17.31
C GLU A 77 10.54 -11.38 -15.89
N VAL A 78 11.78 -11.83 -15.67
CA VAL A 78 12.26 -12.26 -14.34
C VAL A 78 12.38 -11.05 -13.43
N THR A 79 13.03 -9.99 -13.91
CA THR A 79 13.16 -8.73 -13.18
C THR A 79 11.78 -8.12 -12.92
N ARG A 80 10.86 -8.15 -13.89
CA ARG A 80 9.49 -7.64 -13.72
C ARG A 80 8.70 -8.40 -12.66
N GLN A 81 8.80 -9.73 -12.66
CA GLN A 81 8.17 -10.54 -11.62
C GLN A 81 8.75 -10.22 -10.24
N ASN A 82 10.07 -10.06 -10.13
CA ASN A 82 10.73 -9.74 -8.86
C ASN A 82 10.32 -8.34 -8.34
N THR A 83 10.37 -7.32 -9.20
CA THR A 83 9.96 -5.96 -8.83
C THR A 83 8.47 -5.88 -8.52
N PHE A 84 7.64 -6.68 -9.19
CA PHE A 84 6.21 -6.81 -8.89
C PHE A 84 5.96 -7.40 -7.50
N THR A 85 6.67 -8.47 -7.14
CA THR A 85 6.63 -9.05 -5.78
C THR A 85 7.06 -8.02 -4.74
N ILE A 86 8.13 -7.26 -5.00
CA ILE A 86 8.59 -6.18 -4.09
C ILE A 86 7.50 -5.11 -3.94
N TYR A 87 6.89 -4.66 -5.05
CA TYR A 87 5.82 -3.67 -5.00
C TYR A 87 4.63 -4.14 -4.17
N LYS A 88 4.17 -5.38 -4.36
CA LYS A 88 3.13 -5.98 -3.50
C LYS A 88 3.54 -5.97 -2.03
N THR A 89 4.75 -6.44 -1.71
CA THR A 89 5.22 -6.56 -0.32
C THR A 89 5.29 -5.21 0.37
N VAL A 90 5.85 -4.20 -0.30
CA VAL A 90 5.91 -2.82 0.21
C VAL A 90 4.50 -2.25 0.43
N LEU A 91 3.56 -2.53 -0.48
CA LEU A 91 2.17 -2.09 -0.31
C LEU A 91 1.47 -2.81 0.85
N LEU A 92 1.66 -4.11 1.02
CA LEU A 92 1.12 -4.88 2.15
C LEU A 92 1.69 -4.41 3.49
N ASP A 93 2.99 -4.14 3.56
CA ASP A 93 3.65 -3.62 4.76
C ASP A 93 3.11 -2.24 5.15
N ALA A 94 2.96 -1.33 4.19
CA ALA A 94 2.36 -0.01 4.43
C ALA A 94 0.90 -0.10 4.94
N LEU A 95 0.11 -1.02 4.38
CA LEU A 95 -1.25 -1.29 4.84
C LEU A 95 -1.23 -1.83 6.28
N ALA A 96 -0.37 -2.80 6.59
CA ALA A 96 -0.25 -3.39 7.92
C ALA A 96 0.17 -2.36 8.98
N LYS A 97 1.22 -1.57 8.72
CA LYS A 97 1.67 -0.48 9.60
C LYS A 97 0.58 0.53 9.86
N THR A 98 -0.23 0.84 8.84
CA THR A 98 -1.36 1.77 9.00
C THR A 98 -2.45 1.18 9.90
N VAL A 99 -2.78 -0.11 9.77
CA VAL A 99 -3.71 -0.79 10.69
C VAL A 99 -3.19 -0.74 12.12
N GLU A 100 -1.92 -1.08 12.32
CA GLU A 100 -1.28 -1.06 13.64
C GLU A 100 -1.33 0.34 14.27
N ALA A 101 -0.97 1.38 13.51
CA ALA A 101 -1.07 2.77 13.94
C ALA A 101 -2.52 3.13 14.36
N THR A 102 -3.54 2.70 13.61
CA THR A 102 -4.93 2.96 13.99
C THR A 102 -5.39 2.23 15.26
N LEU A 103 -4.73 1.14 15.65
CA LEU A 103 -5.01 0.39 16.88
C LEU A 103 -4.27 1.00 18.08
N ASN A 104 -3.05 1.49 17.87
CA ASN A 104 -2.21 2.06 18.92
C ASN A 104 -2.57 3.53 19.27
N SER A 105 -3.23 4.25 18.36
CA SER A 105 -3.76 5.60 18.61
C SER A 105 -5.15 5.61 19.26
N LEU A 106 -5.66 4.47 19.75
CA LEU A 106 -6.96 4.32 20.43
C LEU A 106 -6.80 4.19 21.94
#